data_AF-A0A6J4K901-F1
#
_entry.id   AF-A0A6J4K901-F1
#
_cell.length_a   1.000
_cell.length_b   1.000
_cell.length_c   1.000
_cell.angle_alpha   90.00
_cell.angle_beta   90.00
_cell.angle_gamma   90.00
#
_symmetry.space_group_name_H-M   'P 1'
#
loop_
_entity.id
_entity.type
_entity.pdbx_description
1 polymer ?
#
loop_
_entity_poly.entity_id
_entity_poly.type
_entity_poly.pdbx_seq_one_letter_code
_entity_poly.pdbx_strand_id
1 'polypeptide(L)'
;MMLKNKRHDMAPREFHVAREARNHYEFDQDLFTLIGNVVFANFRAAREFAQKMNAKRDLVANPERAVKAGQINAMGLIDEILHLVVASYRRDVNPRVMADALQALDARIGSEAVDAALLQFAEQFPAMPIYRGEVATPDFLAGETDNVPHRELVFEEMMLLWVSNMNPAFSPFIELFDDTKLEQTTSYPEMFTSLQAYFATQPGLDVDGKKRAELGLPSGTYSLIDLLRLPATRSPDSLTGQLAFIRDHWGYLLSKEFMRVLGSLDVIAEEEKAVWVGGGGPGGPGPVEVYQFAGMEADPERF
;
A
#
# COMPACT_ATOMS: atom_id res chain seq x y z
N MET A 1 29.55 5.58 -26.39
CA MET A 1 29.51 4.51 -25.35
C MET A 1 28.12 4.53 -24.76
N MET A 2 27.29 3.54 -25.12
CA MET A 2 25.85 3.52 -24.83
C MET A 2 25.60 3.48 -23.31
N LEU A 3 24.86 4.46 -22.81
CA LEU A 3 24.22 4.40 -21.49
C LEU A 3 23.19 3.26 -21.54
N LYS A 4 23.55 2.12 -20.95
CA LYS A 4 22.57 1.08 -20.62
C LYS A 4 21.57 1.70 -19.65
N ASN A 5 20.32 1.87 -20.09
CA ASN A 5 19.19 2.11 -19.19
C ASN A 5 19.23 1.02 -18.11
N LYS A 6 19.50 1.40 -16.86
CA LYS A 6 19.32 0.53 -15.70
C LYS A 6 17.81 0.28 -15.58
N ARG A 7 17.33 -0.80 -16.20
CA ARG A 7 16.08 -1.44 -15.80
C ARG A 7 16.27 -1.84 -14.33
N HIS A 8 15.44 -1.34 -13.44
CA HIS A 8 15.35 -1.93 -12.11
C HIS A 8 14.56 -3.24 -12.29
N ASP A 9 15.26 -4.37 -12.16
CA ASP A 9 14.71 -5.74 -12.15
C ASP A 9 13.84 -5.89 -10.91
N MET A 10 12.54 -5.58 -11.03
CA MET A 10 11.55 -5.94 -10.04
C MET A 10 10.54 -6.83 -10.74
N ALA A 11 10.40 -8.06 -10.26
CA ALA A 11 9.26 -8.90 -10.59
C ALA A 11 7.97 -8.09 -10.30
N PRO A 12 6.91 -8.23 -11.12
CA PRO A 12 5.68 -7.49 -10.93
C PRO A 12 5.11 -7.75 -9.53
N ARG A 13 4.72 -6.66 -8.86
CA ARG A 13 4.05 -6.68 -7.56
C ARG A 13 2.59 -6.31 -7.76
N GLU A 14 1.71 -6.66 -6.85
CA GLU A 14 0.29 -6.34 -6.92
C GLU A 14 -0.16 -5.81 -5.57
N PHE A 15 -1.10 -4.85 -5.55
CA PHE A 15 -1.72 -4.46 -4.29
C PHE A 15 -2.53 -5.65 -3.76
N HIS A 16 -2.16 -6.18 -2.58
CA HIS A 16 -2.75 -7.41 -2.05
C HIS A 16 -4.18 -7.16 -1.61
N VAL A 17 -5.12 -7.76 -2.35
CA VAL A 17 -6.53 -7.80 -1.99
C VAL A 17 -6.95 -9.25 -1.82
N ALA A 18 -7.57 -9.56 -0.68
CA ALA A 18 -8.12 -10.86 -0.35
C ALA A 18 -9.02 -11.38 -1.49
N ARG A 19 -8.90 -12.66 -1.81
CA ARG A 19 -9.74 -13.35 -2.79
C ARG A 19 -11.23 -13.12 -2.51
N GLU A 20 -11.62 -13.19 -1.25
CA GLU A 20 -13.00 -12.97 -0.82
C GLU A 20 -13.46 -11.54 -1.13
N ALA A 21 -12.62 -10.53 -0.90
CA ALA A 21 -12.93 -9.15 -1.27
C ALA A 21 -12.97 -8.94 -2.79
N ARG A 22 -12.03 -9.54 -3.55
CA ARG A 22 -12.05 -9.49 -5.02
C ARG A 22 -13.35 -10.07 -5.58
N ASN A 23 -13.79 -11.21 -5.05
CA ASN A 23 -15.06 -11.83 -5.40
C ASN A 23 -16.26 -10.98 -4.95
N HIS A 24 -16.25 -10.55 -3.69
CA HIS A 24 -17.36 -9.81 -3.08
C HIS A 24 -17.60 -8.49 -3.79
N TYR A 25 -16.56 -7.72 -4.13
CA TYR A 25 -16.70 -6.43 -4.80
C TYR A 25 -16.63 -6.50 -6.32
N GLU A 26 -16.40 -7.68 -6.89
CA GLU A 26 -16.25 -7.89 -8.34
C GLU A 26 -15.18 -6.97 -8.93
N PHE A 27 -14.02 -6.89 -8.26
CA PHE A 27 -12.90 -6.11 -8.77
C PHE A 27 -12.46 -6.66 -10.13
N ASP A 28 -12.39 -5.78 -11.13
CA ASP A 28 -11.82 -6.11 -12.43
C ASP A 28 -10.38 -6.52 -12.24
N GLN A 29 -10.00 -7.54 -13.00
CA GLN A 29 -8.75 -8.27 -12.83
C GLN A 29 -7.48 -7.46 -13.15
N ASP A 30 -7.62 -6.19 -13.54
CA ASP A 30 -6.53 -5.29 -13.90
C ASP A 30 -6.48 -4.03 -12.99
N LEU A 31 -7.31 -3.96 -11.94
CA LEU A 31 -7.46 -2.74 -11.11
C LEU A 31 -6.14 -2.29 -10.46
N PHE A 32 -5.20 -3.22 -10.20
CA PHE A 32 -3.86 -2.92 -9.66
C PHE A 32 -2.79 -3.88 -10.18
N THR A 33 -2.44 -3.82 -11.45
CA THR A 33 -1.14 -4.33 -11.87
C THR A 33 -0.08 -3.26 -11.55
N LEU A 34 0.72 -3.45 -10.48
CA LEU A 34 1.90 -2.60 -10.25
C LEU A 34 3.00 -3.09 -11.19
N ILE A 35 2.99 -2.57 -12.42
CA ILE A 35 4.09 -2.81 -13.35
C ILE A 35 5.15 -1.75 -13.09
N GLY A 36 6.32 -2.23 -12.67
CA GLY A 36 7.50 -1.41 -12.43
C GLY A 36 7.75 -0.35 -13.51
N ASN A 37 8.18 0.82 -13.05
CA ASN A 37 8.61 2.02 -13.76
C ASN A 37 7.54 3.01 -14.27
N VAL A 38 6.23 2.78 -14.09
CA VAL A 38 5.23 3.83 -14.36
C VAL A 38 4.14 3.87 -13.29
N VAL A 39 4.37 4.71 -12.29
CA VAL A 39 3.38 5.13 -11.29
C VAL A 39 2.41 6.09 -11.96
N PHE A 40 1.38 5.56 -12.61
CA PHE A 40 0.12 6.27 -12.58
C PHE A 40 -0.79 5.44 -11.71
N ALA A 41 -0.82 5.80 -10.43
CA ALA A 41 -1.94 5.48 -9.57
C ALA A 41 -3.18 5.89 -10.37
N ASN A 42 -3.85 4.89 -10.95
CA ASN A 42 -4.86 5.15 -11.96
C ASN A 42 -6.06 5.68 -11.20
N PHE A 43 -6.16 7.00 -11.09
CA PHE A 43 -7.21 7.64 -10.29
C PHE A 43 -8.61 7.19 -10.74
N ARG A 44 -8.76 6.80 -12.00
CA ARG A 44 -9.97 6.14 -12.49
C ARG A 44 -10.16 4.76 -11.87
N ALA A 45 -9.12 3.91 -11.84
CA ALA A 45 -9.19 2.61 -11.15
C ALA A 45 -9.50 2.77 -9.64
N ALA A 46 -8.89 3.74 -8.96
CA ALA A 46 -9.18 4.04 -7.56
C ALA A 46 -10.63 4.50 -7.34
N ARG A 47 -11.18 5.30 -8.29
CA ARG A 47 -12.60 5.70 -8.29
C ARG A 47 -13.52 4.50 -8.52
N GLU A 48 -13.24 3.67 -9.51
CA GLU A 48 -14.02 2.47 -9.82
C GLU A 48 -13.99 1.49 -8.63
N PHE A 49 -12.84 1.33 -7.97
CA PHE A 49 -12.69 0.52 -6.77
C PHE A 49 -13.54 1.05 -5.61
N ALA A 50 -13.43 2.34 -5.29
CA ALA A 50 -14.21 2.99 -4.25
C ALA A 50 -15.73 2.91 -4.53
N GLN A 51 -16.13 3.08 -5.80
CA GLN A 51 -17.52 2.93 -6.23
C GLN A 51 -18.04 1.50 -6.02
N LYS A 52 -17.28 0.48 -6.41
CA LYS A 52 -17.64 -0.93 -6.21
C LYS A 52 -17.80 -1.27 -4.73
N MET A 53 -16.92 -0.74 -3.86
CA MET A 53 -17.06 -0.90 -2.41
C MET A 53 -18.32 -0.23 -1.87
N ASN A 54 -18.51 1.05 -2.19
CA ASN A 54 -19.64 1.83 -1.70
C ASN A 54 -20.99 1.33 -2.21
N ALA A 55 -21.03 0.68 -3.38
CA ALA A 55 -22.23 0.06 -3.92
C ALA A 55 -22.70 -1.16 -3.11
N LYS A 56 -21.79 -1.84 -2.39
CA LYS A 56 -22.08 -3.05 -1.61
C LYS A 56 -22.10 -2.82 -0.10
N ARG A 57 -21.49 -1.74 0.39
CA ARG A 57 -21.56 -1.33 1.80
C ARG A 57 -22.94 -0.73 2.12
N ASP A 58 -23.47 -1.03 3.30
CA ASP A 58 -24.68 -0.36 3.82
C ASP A 58 -24.33 1.02 4.37
N LEU A 59 -24.21 1.98 3.45
CA LEU A 59 -23.90 3.39 3.76
C LEU A 59 -25.12 4.17 4.25
N VAL A 60 -26.32 3.60 4.21
CA VAL A 60 -27.52 4.22 4.79
C VAL A 60 -27.46 4.08 6.31
N ALA A 61 -27.13 2.87 6.80
CA ALA A 61 -26.96 2.62 8.22
C ALA A 61 -25.59 3.08 8.75
N ASN A 62 -24.54 3.05 7.91
CA ASN A 62 -23.15 3.34 8.32
C ASN A 62 -22.46 4.32 7.35
N PRO A 63 -22.87 5.60 7.29
CA PRO A 63 -22.31 6.58 6.35
C PRO A 63 -20.80 6.79 6.49
N GLU A 64 -20.26 6.64 7.70
CA GLU A 64 -18.83 6.75 8.01
C GLU A 64 -17.98 5.67 7.35
N ARG A 65 -18.59 4.57 6.88
CA ARG A 65 -17.92 3.52 6.10
C ARG A 65 -17.78 3.87 4.62
N ALA A 66 -18.14 5.07 4.18
CA ALA A 66 -17.94 5.48 2.80
C ALA A 66 -16.44 5.53 2.45
N VAL A 67 -16.08 4.87 1.35
CA VAL A 67 -14.73 4.81 0.81
C VAL A 67 -14.52 5.92 -0.21
N LYS A 68 -13.42 6.66 -0.10
CA LYS A 68 -13.02 7.65 -1.10
C LYS A 68 -11.96 7.10 -2.04
N ALA A 69 -12.00 7.55 -3.29
CA ALA A 69 -10.96 7.21 -4.28
C ALA A 69 -9.57 7.65 -3.81
N GLY A 70 -9.46 8.82 -3.17
CA GLY A 70 -8.20 9.28 -2.58
C GLY A 70 -7.62 8.32 -1.54
N GLN A 71 -8.45 7.68 -0.71
CA GLN A 71 -7.99 6.71 0.30
C GLN A 71 -7.44 5.44 -0.36
N ILE A 72 -8.15 4.90 -1.35
CA ILE A 72 -7.69 3.73 -2.12
C ILE A 72 -6.37 4.02 -2.84
N ASN A 73 -6.29 5.19 -3.47
CA ASN A 73 -5.08 5.64 -4.14
C ASN A 73 -3.91 5.80 -3.15
N ALA A 74 -4.19 6.34 -1.96
CA ALA A 74 -3.18 6.51 -0.92
C ALA A 74 -2.65 5.17 -0.40
N MET A 75 -3.53 4.19 -0.15
CA MET A 75 -3.13 2.84 0.27
C MET A 75 -2.25 2.17 -0.77
N GLY A 76 -2.63 2.19 -2.04
CA GLY A 76 -1.82 1.60 -3.12
C GLY A 76 -0.47 2.28 -3.29
N LEU A 77 -0.39 3.60 -3.07
CA LEU A 77 0.89 4.32 -3.08
C LEU A 77 1.78 3.94 -1.89
N ILE A 78 1.20 3.81 -0.69
CA ILE A 78 1.94 3.38 0.50
C ILE A 78 2.53 2.00 0.26
N ASP A 79 1.71 1.04 -0.19
CA ASP A 79 2.13 -0.34 -0.47
C ASP A 79 3.30 -0.41 -1.47
N GLU A 80 3.19 0.30 -2.60
CA GLU A 80 4.26 0.39 -3.59
C GLU A 80 5.55 0.98 -3.00
N ILE A 81 5.45 2.01 -2.16
CA ILE A 81 6.61 2.59 -1.49
C ILE A 81 7.26 1.55 -0.57
N LEU A 82 6.47 0.77 0.17
CA LEU A 82 6.99 -0.27 1.05
C LEU A 82 7.76 -1.33 0.26
N HIS A 83 7.25 -1.75 -0.91
CA HIS A 83 8.01 -2.59 -1.84
C HIS A 83 9.32 -1.96 -2.30
N LEU A 84 9.32 -0.66 -2.64
CA LEU A 84 10.55 0.04 -3.03
C LEU A 84 11.58 0.09 -1.89
N VAL A 85 11.13 0.23 -0.64
CA VAL A 85 12.02 0.17 0.54
C VAL A 85 12.65 -1.22 0.66
N VAL A 86 11.86 -2.29 0.51
CA VAL A 86 12.36 -3.67 0.51
C VAL A 86 13.35 -3.91 -0.63
N ALA A 87 13.03 -3.44 -1.84
CA ALA A 87 13.90 -3.53 -3.01
C ALA A 87 15.23 -2.79 -2.79
N SER A 88 15.18 -1.59 -2.21
CA SER A 88 16.37 -0.82 -1.86
C SER A 88 17.22 -1.55 -0.83
N TYR A 89 16.60 -2.14 0.19
CA TYR A 89 17.30 -2.93 1.19
C TYR A 89 18.00 -4.14 0.57
N ARG A 90 17.31 -4.87 -0.31
CA ARG A 90 17.90 -5.99 -1.07
C ARG A 90 19.09 -5.53 -1.90
N ARG A 91 18.95 -4.43 -2.64
CA ARG A 91 20.00 -3.94 -3.53
C ARG A 91 21.24 -3.42 -2.77
N ASP A 92 21.03 -2.64 -1.71
CA ASP A 92 22.08 -1.83 -1.11
C ASP A 92 22.64 -2.43 0.20
N VAL A 93 21.89 -3.32 0.87
CA VAL A 93 22.24 -3.85 2.19
C VAL A 93 22.45 -5.37 2.17
N ASN A 94 21.42 -6.15 1.84
CA ASN A 94 21.51 -7.62 1.78
C ASN A 94 20.69 -8.19 0.60
N PRO A 95 21.35 -8.53 -0.53
CA PRO A 95 20.68 -9.11 -1.71
C PRO A 95 19.95 -10.42 -1.45
N ARG A 96 20.35 -11.17 -0.42
CA ARG A 96 19.76 -12.47 -0.07
C ARG A 96 18.81 -12.42 1.11
N VAL A 97 18.41 -11.23 1.59
CA VAL A 97 17.64 -11.11 2.85
C VAL A 97 16.36 -11.96 2.86
N MET A 98 15.67 -12.12 1.73
CA MET A 98 14.46 -12.94 1.66
C MET A 98 14.78 -14.43 1.75
N ALA A 99 15.76 -14.90 0.98
CA ALA A 99 16.24 -16.28 1.05
C ALA A 99 16.79 -16.62 2.44
N ASP A 100 17.57 -15.73 3.04
CA ASP A 100 18.18 -15.91 4.36
C ASP A 100 17.11 -15.88 5.48
N ALA A 101 16.10 -15.02 5.38
CA ALA A 101 14.97 -14.99 6.31
C ALA A 101 14.14 -16.28 6.22
N LEU A 102 13.82 -16.74 5.01
CA LEU A 102 13.14 -18.01 4.80
C LEU A 102 13.96 -19.18 5.34
N GLN A 103 15.27 -19.22 5.12
CA GLN A 103 16.14 -20.24 5.68
C GLN A 103 16.13 -20.24 7.22
N ALA A 104 16.12 -19.05 7.84
CA ALA A 104 16.03 -18.92 9.29
C ALA A 104 14.67 -19.40 9.83
N LEU A 105 13.57 -19.13 9.11
CA LEU A 105 12.24 -19.65 9.42
C LEU A 105 12.17 -21.17 9.28
N ASP A 106 12.68 -21.72 8.18
CA ASP A 106 12.72 -23.16 7.92
C ASP A 106 13.49 -23.91 9.03
N ALA A 107 14.61 -23.35 9.47
CA ALA A 107 15.41 -23.91 10.56
C ALA A 107 14.73 -23.86 11.93
N ARG A 108 13.86 -22.85 12.16
CA ARG A 108 13.22 -22.61 13.46
C ARG A 108 11.87 -23.31 13.61
N ILE A 109 11.04 -23.23 12.56
CA ILE A 109 9.62 -23.64 12.58
C ILE A 109 9.43 -24.94 11.78
N GLY A 110 10.33 -25.24 10.85
CA GLY A 110 10.26 -26.37 9.92
C GLY A 110 9.71 -25.96 8.55
N SER A 111 10.36 -26.43 7.49
CA SER A 111 10.02 -26.05 6.11
C SER A 111 8.59 -26.41 5.72
N GLU A 112 8.06 -27.55 6.17
CA GLU A 112 6.68 -27.96 5.88
C GLU A 112 5.66 -26.96 6.45
N ALA A 113 5.90 -26.43 7.66
CA ALA A 113 5.02 -25.45 8.28
C ALA A 113 5.11 -24.08 7.59
N VAL A 114 6.31 -23.66 7.21
CA VAL A 114 6.54 -22.43 6.44
C VAL A 114 5.86 -22.51 5.07
N ASP A 115 6.06 -23.61 4.35
CA ASP A 115 5.48 -23.81 3.02
C ASP A 115 3.94 -23.90 3.08
N ALA A 116 3.39 -24.53 4.12
CA ALA A 116 1.94 -24.55 4.34
C ALA A 116 1.37 -23.14 4.58
N ALA A 117 2.08 -22.29 5.34
CA ALA A 117 1.67 -20.90 5.55
C ALA A 117 1.74 -20.07 4.26
N LEU A 118 2.81 -20.21 3.47
CA LEU A 118 2.97 -19.53 2.17
C LEU A 118 1.90 -19.97 1.17
N LEU A 119 1.57 -21.27 1.14
CA LEU A 119 0.47 -21.82 0.33
C LEU A 119 -0.87 -21.21 0.74
N GLN A 120 -1.20 -21.25 2.04
CA GLN A 120 -2.45 -20.72 2.57
C GLN A 120 -2.57 -19.20 2.37
N PHE A 121 -1.45 -18.47 2.37
CA PHE A 121 -1.41 -17.06 2.01
C PHE A 121 -1.66 -16.87 0.51
N ALA A 122 -0.96 -17.57 -0.37
CA ALA A 122 -1.11 -17.41 -1.82
C ALA A 122 -2.50 -17.85 -2.32
N GLU A 123 -3.21 -18.70 -1.60
CA GLU A 123 -4.61 -19.01 -1.87
C GLU A 123 -5.57 -17.89 -1.47
N GLN A 124 -5.31 -17.24 -0.33
CA GLN A 124 -6.14 -16.16 0.22
C GLN A 124 -5.88 -14.80 -0.43
N PHE A 125 -4.63 -14.53 -0.78
CA PHE A 125 -4.14 -13.31 -1.40
C PHE A 125 -3.47 -13.65 -2.74
N PRO A 126 -4.23 -14.22 -3.69
CA PRO A 126 -3.65 -14.72 -4.93
C PRO A 126 -3.15 -13.60 -5.82
N ALA A 127 -1.94 -13.78 -6.35
CA ALA A 127 -1.49 -13.06 -7.54
C ALA A 127 -2.45 -13.32 -8.72
N MET A 128 -2.51 -12.40 -9.69
CA MET A 128 -3.47 -12.48 -10.78
C MET A 128 -3.52 -13.84 -11.51
N PRO A 129 -2.39 -14.48 -11.88
CA PRO A 129 -2.44 -15.79 -12.56
C PRO A 129 -3.12 -16.88 -11.72
N ILE A 130 -2.94 -16.86 -10.40
CA ILE A 130 -3.59 -17.80 -9.47
C ILE A 130 -5.07 -17.45 -9.33
N TYR A 131 -5.40 -16.16 -9.23
CA TYR A 131 -6.79 -15.71 -9.09
C TYR A 131 -7.62 -16.06 -10.34
N ARG A 132 -7.02 -15.91 -11.54
CA ARG A 132 -7.61 -16.25 -12.84
C ARG A 132 -7.71 -17.76 -13.11
N GLY A 133 -7.09 -18.59 -12.28
CA GLY A 133 -7.00 -20.03 -12.49
C GLY A 133 -6.09 -20.42 -13.66
N GLU A 134 -5.17 -19.53 -14.05
CA GLU A 134 -4.18 -19.79 -15.10
C GLU A 134 -3.06 -20.72 -14.61
N VAL A 135 -2.72 -20.63 -13.31
CA VAL A 135 -1.70 -21.44 -12.65
C VAL A 135 -2.21 -21.90 -11.29
N ALA A 136 -1.95 -23.16 -10.90
CA ALA A 136 -2.28 -23.66 -9.57
C ALA A 136 -1.31 -23.08 -8.53
N THR A 137 -1.79 -22.81 -7.31
CA THR A 137 -0.98 -22.20 -6.24
C THR A 137 0.35 -22.93 -5.96
N PRO A 138 0.39 -24.28 -5.84
CA PRO A 138 1.65 -25.00 -5.62
C PRO A 138 2.63 -24.86 -6.80
N ASP A 139 2.12 -24.91 -8.03
CA ASP A 139 2.94 -24.75 -9.24
C ASP A 139 3.50 -23.34 -9.34
N PHE A 140 2.71 -22.34 -8.95
CA PHE A 140 3.19 -20.96 -8.86
C PHE A 140 4.29 -20.85 -7.81
N LEU A 141 4.11 -21.36 -6.59
CA LEU A 141 5.12 -21.27 -5.53
C LEU A 141 6.46 -21.94 -5.88
N ALA A 142 6.42 -23.01 -6.68
CA ALA A 142 7.61 -23.70 -7.17
C ALA A 142 8.32 -22.96 -8.33
N GLY A 143 7.70 -21.92 -8.89
CA GLY A 143 8.22 -21.15 -10.02
C GLY A 143 9.16 -20.02 -9.63
N GLU A 144 9.59 -19.27 -10.64
CA GLU A 144 10.39 -18.05 -10.50
C GLU A 144 10.04 -17.04 -11.62
N THR A 145 10.23 -15.76 -11.34
CA THR A 145 10.11 -14.67 -12.31
C THR A 145 11.34 -13.78 -12.19
N ASP A 146 11.97 -13.45 -13.31
CA ASP A 146 13.19 -12.63 -13.37
C ASP A 146 14.32 -13.13 -12.44
N ASN A 147 14.48 -14.46 -12.33
CA ASN A 147 15.41 -15.16 -11.42
C ASN A 147 15.14 -14.94 -9.92
N VAL A 148 13.91 -14.54 -9.57
CA VAL A 148 13.46 -14.46 -8.18
C VAL A 148 12.48 -15.62 -7.92
N PRO A 149 12.79 -16.54 -6.99
CA PRO A 149 11.88 -17.60 -6.61
C PRO A 149 10.54 -17.04 -6.14
N HIS A 150 9.43 -17.60 -6.61
CA HIS A 150 8.10 -17.16 -6.19
C HIS A 150 7.86 -17.36 -4.69
N ARG A 151 8.55 -18.34 -4.07
CA ARG A 151 8.60 -18.48 -2.62
C ARG A 151 9.09 -17.21 -1.92
N GLU A 152 10.14 -16.57 -2.43
CA GLU A 152 10.64 -15.29 -1.90
C GLU A 152 9.69 -14.14 -2.21
N LEU A 153 9.07 -14.14 -3.39
CA LEU A 153 8.08 -13.13 -3.76
C LEU A 153 6.90 -13.16 -2.79
N VAL A 154 6.26 -14.32 -2.63
CA VAL A 154 5.11 -14.54 -1.76
C VAL A 154 5.45 -14.27 -0.29
N PHE A 155 6.66 -14.61 0.13
CA PHE A 155 7.13 -14.29 1.47
C PHE A 155 7.24 -12.78 1.73
N GLU A 156 7.75 -12.01 0.76
CA GLU A 156 7.76 -10.54 0.84
C GLU A 156 6.33 -9.99 0.96
N GLU A 157 5.38 -10.53 0.19
CA GLU A 157 3.98 -10.11 0.26
C GLU A 157 3.33 -10.42 1.60
N MET A 158 3.58 -11.61 2.14
CA MET A 158 3.10 -12.00 3.47
C MET A 158 3.64 -11.07 4.55
N MET A 159 4.90 -10.65 4.44
CA MET A 159 5.48 -9.66 5.35
C MET A 159 4.80 -8.30 5.24
N LEU A 160 4.48 -7.83 4.03
CA LEU A 160 3.79 -6.55 3.82
C LEU A 160 2.31 -6.60 4.17
N LEU A 161 1.65 -7.75 4.04
CA LEU A 161 0.31 -7.99 4.58
C LEU A 161 0.32 -7.78 6.09
N TRP A 162 1.30 -8.36 6.79
CA TRP A 162 1.44 -8.20 8.22
C TRP A 162 1.68 -6.71 8.60
N VAL A 163 2.52 -5.98 7.86
CA VAL A 163 2.72 -4.52 8.07
C VAL A 163 1.41 -3.75 7.85
N SER A 164 0.60 -4.14 6.86
CA SER A 164 -0.70 -3.53 6.56
C SER A 164 -1.71 -3.74 7.69
N ASN A 165 -1.79 -4.96 8.24
CA ASN A 165 -2.68 -5.26 9.38
C ASN A 165 -2.26 -4.52 10.66
N MET A 166 -0.99 -4.15 10.80
CA MET A 166 -0.52 -3.30 11.90
C MET A 166 -0.77 -1.80 11.71
N ASN A 167 -1.28 -1.37 10.55
CA ASN A 167 -1.49 0.03 10.23
C ASN A 167 -2.91 0.47 10.62
N PRO A 168 -3.10 1.31 11.65
CA PRO A 168 -4.46 1.65 12.09
C PRO A 168 -5.26 2.43 11.04
N ALA A 169 -4.58 3.19 10.16
CA ALA A 169 -5.22 3.93 9.06
C ALA A 169 -5.80 3.01 7.98
N PHE A 170 -5.36 1.74 7.96
CA PHE A 170 -5.89 0.73 7.07
C PHE A 170 -7.17 0.10 7.65
N SER A 171 -7.38 0.09 8.97
CA SER A 171 -8.53 -0.60 9.62
C SER A 171 -9.93 -0.40 8.99
N PRO A 172 -10.32 0.77 8.40
CA PRO A 172 -11.60 0.90 7.71
C PRO A 172 -11.76 0.04 6.44
N PHE A 173 -10.67 -0.62 6.02
CA PHE A 173 -10.53 -1.43 4.82
C PHE A 173 -10.09 -2.86 5.15
N ILE A 174 -10.20 -3.29 6.42
CA ILE A 174 -9.72 -4.60 6.90
C ILE A 174 -10.19 -5.76 6.03
N GLU A 175 -11.38 -5.69 5.43
CA GLU A 175 -11.87 -6.75 4.56
C GLU A 175 -10.99 -7.00 3.31
N LEU A 176 -10.11 -6.07 2.95
CA LEU A 176 -9.19 -6.22 1.83
C LEU A 176 -7.93 -7.02 2.20
N PHE A 177 -7.55 -7.06 3.49
CA PHE A 177 -6.29 -7.63 3.95
C PHE A 177 -6.39 -8.41 5.27
N ASP A 178 -7.60 -8.84 5.65
CA ASP A 178 -7.85 -9.63 6.86
C ASP A 178 -7.03 -10.94 6.85
N ASP A 179 -6.09 -11.06 7.78
CA ASP A 179 -5.21 -12.21 7.95
C ASP A 179 -5.65 -13.17 9.06
N THR A 180 -6.84 -12.98 9.64
CA THR A 180 -7.37 -13.81 10.76
C THR A 180 -7.29 -15.30 10.46
N LYS A 181 -7.61 -15.72 9.23
CA LYS A 181 -7.55 -17.14 8.85
C LYS A 181 -6.10 -17.66 8.82
N LEU A 182 -5.12 -16.85 8.40
CA LEU A 182 -3.71 -17.21 8.48
C LEU A 182 -3.30 -17.40 9.94
N GLU A 183 -3.65 -16.45 10.82
CA GLU A 183 -3.35 -16.52 12.24
C GLU A 183 -3.90 -17.79 12.91
N GLN A 184 -5.11 -18.20 12.53
CA GLN A 184 -5.80 -19.33 13.16
C GLN A 184 -5.40 -20.71 12.62
N THR A 185 -4.92 -20.79 11.38
CA THR A 185 -4.76 -22.07 10.67
C THR A 185 -3.32 -22.42 10.30
N THR A 186 -2.36 -21.54 10.57
CA THR A 186 -0.96 -21.71 10.13
C THR A 186 0.04 -21.29 11.20
N SER A 187 1.33 -21.48 10.93
CA SER A 187 2.43 -20.97 11.74
C SER A 187 2.68 -19.46 11.57
N TYR A 188 1.81 -18.74 10.83
CA TYR A 188 1.96 -17.31 10.53
C TYR A 188 2.30 -16.42 11.75
N PRO A 189 1.65 -16.54 12.94
CA PRO A 189 2.04 -15.74 14.11
C PRO A 189 3.45 -16.03 14.62
N GLU A 190 3.89 -17.29 14.57
CA GLU A 190 5.24 -17.70 14.98
C GLU A 190 6.29 -17.27 13.95
N MET A 191 5.96 -17.37 12.65
CA MET A 191 6.80 -16.86 11.56
C MET A 191 7.06 -15.38 11.79
N PHE A 192 6.00 -14.62 12.04
CA PHE A 192 6.11 -13.20 12.30
C PHE A 192 7.01 -12.88 13.51
N THR A 193 6.80 -13.51 14.66
CA THR A 193 7.67 -13.32 15.84
C THR A 193 9.14 -13.64 15.53
N SER A 194 9.37 -14.68 14.73
CA SER A 194 10.70 -15.11 14.30
C SER A 194 11.34 -14.12 13.33
N LEU A 195 10.55 -13.50 12.45
CA LEU A 195 11.02 -12.48 11.51
C LEU A 195 11.48 -11.22 12.21
N GLN A 196 10.77 -10.75 13.24
CA GLN A 196 11.27 -9.60 14.02
C GLN A 196 12.62 -9.88 14.63
N ALA A 197 12.78 -11.07 15.22
CA ALA A 197 14.06 -11.48 15.79
C ALA A 197 15.16 -11.55 14.71
N TYR A 198 14.85 -12.11 13.53
CA TYR A 198 15.80 -12.17 12.42
C TYR A 198 16.19 -10.78 11.89
N PHE A 199 15.23 -9.90 11.60
CA PHE A 199 15.51 -8.57 11.07
C PHE A 199 16.21 -7.66 12.08
N ALA A 200 16.03 -7.89 13.38
CA ALA A 200 16.78 -7.21 14.43
C ALA A 200 18.29 -7.58 14.43
N THR A 201 18.68 -8.73 13.86
CA THR A 201 20.10 -9.10 13.71
C THR A 201 20.70 -8.63 12.39
N GLN A 202 19.89 -8.16 11.44
CA GLN A 202 20.39 -7.72 10.14
C GLN A 202 20.95 -6.29 10.23
N PRO A 203 21.91 -5.91 9.35
CA PRO A 203 22.31 -4.51 9.22
C PRO A 203 21.09 -3.67 8.89
N GLY A 204 20.75 -2.69 9.70
CA GLY A 204 19.66 -1.78 9.35
C GLY A 204 20.07 -0.75 8.30
N LEU A 205 19.11 0.02 7.83
CA LEU A 205 19.41 1.18 6.98
C LEU A 205 19.84 2.34 7.88
N ASP A 206 21.02 2.91 7.60
CA ASP A 206 21.41 4.17 8.23
C ASP A 206 20.57 5.29 7.63
N VAL A 207 19.59 5.75 8.39
CA VAL A 207 18.87 6.98 8.10
C VAL A 207 19.80 8.13 8.49
N ASP A 208 20.35 8.82 7.48
CA ASP A 208 21.40 9.83 7.60
C ASP A 208 21.20 10.75 8.82
N GLY A 209 22.27 10.98 9.58
CA GLY A 209 22.23 11.49 10.95
C GLY A 209 21.53 12.84 11.14
N LYS A 210 21.46 13.68 10.10
CA LYS A 210 20.66 14.93 10.12
C LYS A 210 19.18 14.69 9.88
N LYS A 211 18.83 13.86 8.89
CA LYS A 211 17.43 13.47 8.60
C LYS A 211 16.82 12.68 9.76
N ARG A 212 17.63 11.92 10.50
CA ARG A 212 17.23 11.13 11.69
C ARG A 212 16.57 11.97 12.80
N ALA A 213 17.15 13.13 13.10
CA ALA A 213 16.62 14.03 14.11
C ALA A 213 15.30 14.69 13.66
N GLU A 214 15.22 15.06 12.38
CA GLU A 214 14.02 15.61 11.75
C GLU A 214 12.88 14.59 11.67
N LEU A 215 13.23 13.31 11.51
CA LEU A 215 12.36 12.14 11.54
C LEU A 215 11.82 11.77 12.94
N GLY A 216 12.30 12.43 14.00
CA GLY A 216 11.97 12.12 15.39
C GLY A 216 12.44 10.73 15.84
N LEU A 217 13.40 10.14 15.14
CA LEU A 217 13.91 8.79 15.38
C LEU A 217 15.01 8.83 16.46
N PRO A 218 14.95 8.00 17.51
CA PRO A 218 16.08 7.84 18.41
C PRO A 218 17.36 7.44 17.66
N SER A 219 18.51 7.80 18.22
CA SER A 219 19.83 7.42 17.70
C SER A 219 19.95 5.89 17.62
N GLY A 220 20.25 5.35 16.44
CA GLY A 220 20.40 3.90 16.23
C GLY A 220 20.20 3.48 14.79
N THR A 221 20.28 2.17 14.57
CA THR A 221 20.06 1.49 13.29
C THR A 221 18.68 0.83 13.34
N TYR A 222 17.84 1.07 12.32
CA TYR A 222 16.48 0.52 12.27
C TYR A 222 16.45 -0.76 11.45
N SER A 223 15.77 -1.79 11.95
CA SER A 223 15.52 -2.99 11.15
C SER A 223 14.64 -2.65 9.94
N LEU A 224 14.63 -3.52 8.92
CA LEU A 224 13.75 -3.34 7.77
C LEU A 224 12.28 -3.25 8.21
N ILE A 225 11.87 -4.10 9.15
CA ILE A 225 10.50 -4.10 9.70
C ILE A 225 10.16 -2.78 10.39
N ASP A 226 11.07 -2.22 11.18
CA ASP A 226 10.82 -0.93 11.86
C ASP A 226 10.62 0.20 10.85
N LEU A 227 11.38 0.19 9.75
CA LEU A 227 11.27 1.19 8.70
C LEU A 227 9.94 1.08 7.95
N LEU A 228 9.52 -0.14 7.59
CA LEU A 228 8.25 -0.36 6.90
C LEU A 228 7.05 0.11 7.73
N ARG A 229 7.13 0.00 9.06
CA ARG A 229 6.08 0.43 9.98
C ARG A 229 6.12 1.92 10.30
N LEU A 230 7.23 2.59 10.00
CA LEU A 230 7.48 3.93 10.50
C LEU A 230 6.40 4.96 10.09
N PRO A 231 5.91 5.01 8.83
CA PRO A 231 4.82 5.91 8.47
C PRO A 231 3.59 5.70 9.34
N ALA A 232 3.15 4.46 9.52
CA ALA A 232 2.01 4.09 10.35
C ALA A 232 2.21 4.42 11.83
N THR A 233 3.42 4.39 12.36
CA THR A 233 3.67 4.83 13.75
C THR A 233 3.64 6.35 13.92
N ARG A 234 3.93 7.12 12.86
CA ARG A 234 4.02 8.59 12.90
C ARG A 234 2.69 9.27 12.59
N SER A 235 1.88 8.65 11.75
CA SER A 235 0.53 9.11 11.41
C SER A 235 -0.43 7.92 11.43
N PRO A 236 -0.74 7.38 12.62
CA PRO A 236 -1.47 6.11 12.77
C PRO A 236 -2.88 6.14 12.21
N ASP A 237 -3.51 7.30 12.16
CA ASP A 237 -4.91 7.50 11.78
C ASP A 237 -5.07 8.22 10.43
N SER A 238 -3.99 8.47 9.70
CA SER A 238 -4.03 9.30 8.49
C SER A 238 -3.13 8.77 7.36
N LEU A 239 -3.76 8.24 6.30
CA LEU A 239 -3.06 7.83 5.06
C LEU A 239 -2.33 9.01 4.41
N THR A 240 -2.94 10.19 4.41
CA THR A 240 -2.33 11.42 3.89
C THR A 240 -1.13 11.86 4.73
N GLY A 241 -1.23 11.77 6.07
CA GLY A 241 -0.11 12.00 6.98
C GLY A 241 1.04 11.03 6.76
N GLN A 242 0.75 9.74 6.51
CA GLN A 242 1.75 8.73 6.17
C GLN A 242 2.48 9.07 4.85
N LEU A 243 1.74 9.47 3.81
CA LEU A 243 2.34 9.88 2.54
C LEU A 243 3.15 11.17 2.65
N ALA A 244 2.71 12.14 3.46
CA ALA A 244 3.47 13.36 3.74
C ALA A 244 4.79 13.03 4.45
N PHE A 245 4.74 12.17 5.46
CA PHE A 245 5.93 11.67 6.15
C PHE A 245 6.91 10.99 5.17
N ILE A 246 6.40 10.09 4.33
CA ILE A 246 7.22 9.40 3.32
C ILE A 246 7.87 10.41 2.36
N ARG A 247 7.10 11.38 1.85
CA ARG A 247 7.62 12.42 0.95
C ARG A 247 8.75 13.20 1.60
N ASP A 248 8.55 13.63 2.85
CA ASP A 248 9.48 14.53 3.55
C ASP A 248 10.78 13.82 3.95
N HIS A 249 10.73 12.51 4.19
CA HIS A 249 11.86 11.79 4.76
C HIS A 249 12.49 10.72 3.88
N TRP A 250 11.74 10.09 2.98
CA TRP A 250 12.21 9.00 2.12
C TRP A 250 12.46 9.42 0.67
N GLY A 251 12.43 10.71 0.35
CA GLY A 251 12.64 11.20 -1.01
C GLY A 251 13.97 10.81 -1.68
N TYR A 252 14.95 10.28 -0.93
CA TYR A 252 16.19 9.72 -1.49
C TYR A 252 16.05 8.27 -1.97
N LEU A 253 15.07 7.52 -1.45
CA LEU A 253 14.71 6.16 -1.85
C LEU A 253 13.78 6.15 -3.06
N LEU A 254 13.09 7.27 -3.30
CA LEU A 254 12.05 7.41 -4.31
C LEU A 254 12.60 8.04 -5.60
N SER A 255 12.10 7.58 -6.75
CA SER A 255 12.44 8.19 -8.05
C SER A 255 11.87 9.61 -8.16
N LYS A 256 12.41 10.42 -9.06
CA LYS A 256 11.92 11.79 -9.30
C LYS A 256 10.46 11.79 -9.75
N GLU A 257 10.07 10.79 -10.53
CA GLU A 257 8.72 10.56 -11.02
C GLU A 257 7.77 10.24 -9.85
N PHE A 258 8.21 9.39 -8.91
CA PHE A 258 7.47 9.06 -7.71
C PHE A 258 7.26 10.29 -6.81
N MET A 259 8.30 11.12 -6.64
CA MET A 259 8.21 12.36 -5.89
C MET A 259 7.23 13.37 -6.50
N ARG A 260 7.09 13.40 -7.85
CA ARG A 260 6.06 14.21 -8.51
C ARG A 260 4.65 13.71 -8.20
N VAL A 261 4.44 12.39 -8.18
CA VAL A 261 3.14 11.81 -7.81
C VAL A 261 2.80 12.17 -6.38
N LEU A 262 3.73 12.01 -5.43
CA LEU A 262 3.53 12.42 -4.03
C LEU A 262 3.26 13.93 -3.87
N GLY A 263 3.92 14.77 -4.66
CA GLY A 263 3.66 16.22 -4.69
C GLY A 263 2.31 16.61 -5.29
N SER A 264 1.68 15.75 -6.09
CA SER A 264 0.36 15.97 -6.68
C SER A 264 -0.80 15.53 -5.79
N LEU A 265 -0.52 14.94 -4.62
CA LEU A 265 -1.52 14.43 -3.68
C LEU A 265 -2.27 15.50 -2.90
N ASP A 266 -2.01 16.79 -3.13
CA ASP A 266 -2.82 17.89 -2.59
C ASP A 266 -4.31 17.69 -2.93
N VAL A 267 -4.63 17.02 -4.05
CA VAL A 267 -6.00 16.63 -4.43
C VAL A 267 -6.65 15.68 -3.40
N ILE A 268 -5.90 14.75 -2.82
CA ILE A 268 -6.41 13.84 -1.76
C ILE A 268 -6.65 14.63 -0.46
N ALA A 269 -5.74 15.55 -0.13
CA ALA A 269 -5.90 16.42 1.03
C ALA A 269 -7.14 17.33 0.91
N GLU A 270 -7.45 17.81 -0.31
CA GLU A 270 -8.67 18.58 -0.57
C GLU A 270 -9.95 17.72 -0.46
N GLU A 271 -9.94 16.44 -0.87
CA GLU A 271 -11.07 15.51 -0.64
C GLU A 271 -11.30 15.21 0.86
N GLU A 272 -10.25 15.20 1.70
CA GLU A 272 -10.37 15.09 3.15
C GLU A 272 -10.96 16.37 3.77
N LYS A 273 -10.47 17.55 3.35
CA LYS A 273 -10.97 18.86 3.84
C LYS A 273 -12.39 19.17 3.40
N ALA A 274 -12.80 18.74 2.20
CA ALA A 274 -14.14 19.00 1.67
C ALA A 274 -15.26 18.41 2.56
N VAL A 275 -14.97 17.38 3.37
CA VAL A 275 -15.92 16.85 4.36
C VAL A 275 -16.11 17.78 5.56
N TRP A 276 -15.06 18.48 5.99
CA TRP A 276 -15.19 19.47 7.07
C TRP A 276 -16.07 20.66 6.66
N VAL A 277 -16.05 21.01 5.37
CA VAL A 277 -16.84 22.12 4.82
C VAL A 277 -18.23 21.65 4.37
N GLY A 278 -18.38 20.43 3.84
CA GLY A 278 -19.63 19.94 3.23
C GLY A 278 -20.45 18.93 4.06
N GLY A 279 -19.91 18.42 5.18
CA GLY A 279 -20.53 17.35 5.98
C GLY A 279 -20.87 17.79 7.39
N GLY A 280 -22.08 18.33 7.60
CA GLY A 280 -22.86 18.19 8.84
C GLY A 280 -22.34 18.79 10.16
N GLY A 281 -21.22 19.51 10.20
CA GLY A 281 -20.83 20.30 11.38
C GLY A 281 -21.64 21.60 11.50
N PRO A 282 -21.86 22.16 12.71
CA PRO A 282 -22.54 23.43 12.91
C PRO A 282 -21.65 24.59 12.42
N GLY A 283 -21.56 24.75 11.10
CA GLY A 283 -20.68 25.71 10.45
C GLY A 283 -20.42 25.48 8.96
N GLY A 284 -21.26 24.70 8.26
CA GLY A 284 -21.17 24.59 6.79
C GLY A 284 -21.27 25.96 6.11
N PRO A 285 -20.67 26.14 4.91
CA PRO A 285 -20.67 27.41 4.21
C PRO A 285 -22.12 27.81 3.97
N GLY A 286 -22.45 29.04 4.38
CA GLY A 286 -23.76 29.63 4.15
C GLY A 286 -24.14 29.55 2.67
N PRO A 287 -25.45 29.64 2.35
CA PRO A 287 -25.93 29.51 0.98
C PRO A 287 -25.14 30.41 0.05
N VAL A 288 -24.63 29.82 -1.03
CA VAL A 288 -23.96 30.56 -2.10
C VAL A 288 -25.01 31.52 -2.69
N GLU A 289 -24.87 32.81 -2.42
CA GLU A 289 -25.68 33.82 -3.11
C GLU A 289 -25.30 33.81 -4.59
N VAL A 290 -26.18 33.21 -5.38
CA VAL A 290 -26.14 33.34 -6.84
C VAL A 290 -26.40 34.81 -7.14
N TYR A 291 -25.44 35.50 -7.75
CA TYR A 291 -25.65 36.86 -8.28
C TYR A 291 -26.81 36.82 -9.27
N GLN A 292 -27.98 37.32 -8.85
CA GLN A 292 -29.11 37.54 -9.74
C GLN A 292 -28.84 38.82 -10.53
N PHE A 293 -28.43 38.69 -11.78
CA PHE A 293 -28.52 39.77 -12.75
C PHE A 293 -29.95 39.89 -13.26
N ALA A 294 -30.86 40.36 -12.41
CA ALA A 294 -32.18 40.82 -12.82
C ALA A 294 -32.18 42.35 -12.73
N GLY A 295 -32.16 43.04 -13.89
CA GLY A 295 -32.30 44.50 -13.93
C GLY A 295 -31.41 45.26 -14.93
N MET A 296 -30.62 44.60 -15.77
CA MET A 296 -29.90 45.27 -16.87
C MET A 296 -30.58 45.05 -18.24
N GLU A 297 -31.90 45.15 -18.27
CA GLU A 297 -32.66 45.38 -19.49
C GLU A 297 -33.36 46.74 -19.38
N ALA A 298 -32.64 47.79 -19.76
CA ALA A 298 -33.23 49.02 -20.28
C ALA A 298 -32.55 49.31 -21.62
N ASP A 299 -33.23 48.84 -22.65
CA ASP A 299 -32.98 48.91 -24.09
C ASP A 299 -33.17 50.37 -24.62
N PRO A 300 -33.19 50.62 -25.94
CA PRO A 300 -32.15 51.17 -26.79
C PRO A 300 -32.44 52.63 -27.27
N GLU A 301 -31.53 53.18 -28.06
CA GLU A 301 -31.67 54.29 -29.03
C GLU A 301 -32.82 55.31 -28.86
N ARG A 302 -32.45 56.57 -28.58
CA ARG A 302 -33.05 57.73 -29.26
C ARG A 302 -31.98 58.80 -29.57
N PHE A 303 -32.01 59.23 -30.82
CA PHE A 303 -31.24 60.28 -31.49
C PHE A 303 -31.12 61.59 -30.70
#